data_AF-B0JUI7-F1
#
_entry.id   AF-B0JUI7-F1
#
_cell.length_a   1.000
_cell.length_b   1.000
_cell.length_c   1.000
_cell.angle_alpha   90.00
_cell.angle_beta   90.00
_cell.angle_gamma   90.00
#
_symmetry.space_group_name_H-M   'P 1'
#
loop_
_entity.id
_entity.type
_entity.pdbx_description
1 polymer ?
#
loop_
_entity_poly.entity_id
_entity_poly.type
_entity_poly.pdbx_seq_one_letter_code
_entity_poly.pdbx_strand_id
1 'polypeptide(L)' 'MKSISGKKFAKILERHGWELLRIQGSHHIYCQPDNPTRISVPIHGNQDLKIGLLKHFLKQAGLSEEDI' A
#
# COMPACT_ATOMS: atom_id res chain seq x y z
N MET A 1 -12.79 -1.43 9.99
CA MET A 1 -12.05 -1.01 8.79
C MET A 1 -12.89 -0.26 7.77
N LYS A 2 -12.54 1.00 7.52
CA LYS A 2 -12.95 1.75 6.32
C LYS A 2 -12.08 1.30 5.14
N SER A 3 -12.67 1.07 3.97
CA SER A 3 -11.89 0.84 2.75
C SER A 3 -11.28 2.16 2.26
N ILE A 4 -10.12 2.06 1.61
CA ILE A 4 -9.46 3.21 0.99
C ILE A 4 -8.90 2.83 -0.38
N SER A 5 -8.74 3.82 -1.25
CA SER A 5 -8.14 3.61 -2.57
C SER A 5 -6.66 3.27 -2.48
N GLY A 6 -6.17 2.55 -3.50
CA GLY A 6 -4.73 2.26 -3.63
C GLY A 6 -3.88 3.53 -3.64
N LYS A 7 -4.40 4.63 -4.20
CA LYS A 7 -3.74 5.95 -4.17
C LYS A 7 -3.60 6.50 -2.75
N LYS A 8 -4.61 6.33 -1.90
CA LYS A 8 -4.52 6.76 -0.49
C LYS A 8 -3.56 5.86 0.29
N PHE A 9 -3.58 4.55 0.02
CA PHE A 9 -2.70 3.59 0.70
C PHE A 9 -1.23 3.80 0.33
N ALA A 10 -0.93 4.08 -0.95
CA ALA A 10 0.40 4.47 -1.41
C ALA A 10 0.99 5.66 -0.62
N LYS A 11 0.18 6.69 -0.36
CA LYS A 11 0.61 7.84 0.46
C LYS A 11 0.89 7.48 1.91
N ILE A 12 0.16 6.51 2.47
CA ILE A 12 0.43 6.01 3.82
C ILE A 12 1.77 5.27 3.82
N LEU A 13 2.00 4.37 2.87
CA LEU A 13 3.30 3.70 2.72
C LEU A 13 4.46 4.71 2.68
N GLU A 14 4.37 5.73 1.83
CA GLU A 14 5.39 6.78 1.68
C GLU A 14 5.69 7.51 3.00
N ARG A 15 4.66 7.80 3.81
CA ARG A 15 4.84 8.44 5.13
C ARG A 15 5.54 7.54 6.14
N HIS A 16 5.46 6.22 5.97
CA HIS A 16 6.11 5.24 6.84
C HIS A 16 7.43 4.72 6.24
N GLY A 17 8.04 5.48 5.33
CA GLY A 17 9.38 5.20 4.82
C GLY A 17 9.44 4.13 3.73
N TRP A 18 8.30 3.75 3.15
CA TRP A 18 8.29 2.93 1.94
C TRP A 18 8.54 3.81 0.72
N GLU A 19 9.39 3.33 -0.18
CA GLU A 19 9.79 4.04 -1.39
C GLU A 19 9.23 3.34 -2.62
N LEU A 20 8.77 4.14 -3.60
CA LEU A 20 8.29 3.61 -4.87
C LEU A 20 9.49 3.12 -5.69
N LEU A 21 9.57 1.80 -5.88
CA LEU A 21 10.64 1.17 -6.64
C LEU A 21 10.40 1.28 -8.16
N ARG A 22 9.19 0.92 -8.60
CA ARG A 22 8.79 0.95 -10.00
C ARG A 22 7.28 0.87 -10.17
N ILE A 23 6.80 1.21 -11.36
CA ILE A 23 5.40 1.08 -11.77
C ILE A 23 5.32 0.10 -12.93
N GLN A 24 4.36 -0.84 -12.87
CA GLN A 24 4.02 -1.74 -13.97
C GLN A 24 2.52 -1.70 -14.23
N GLY A 25 2.11 -0.97 -15.27
CA GLY A 25 0.70 -0.67 -15.52
C GLY A 25 0.09 0.12 -14.36
N SER A 26 -0.94 -0.42 -13.73
CA SER A 26 -1.59 0.19 -12.56
C SER A 26 -0.94 -0.17 -11.22
N HIS A 27 -0.02 -1.12 -11.21
CA HIS A 27 0.62 -1.58 -9.99
C HIS A 27 1.83 -0.71 -9.65
N HIS A 28 1.82 -0.15 -8.44
CA HIS A 28 2.90 0.63 -7.87
C HIS A 28 3.62 -0.25 -6.84
N ILE A 29 4.89 -0.57 -7.10
CA ILE A 29 5.65 -1.51 -6.29
C ILE A 29 6.53 -0.72 -5.32
N TYR A 30 6.30 -0.93 -4.03
CA TYR A 30 7.03 -0.27 -2.94
C TYR A 30 8.00 -1.24 -2.25
N CYS A 31 9.12 -0.70 -1.75
CA CYS A 31 10.08 -1.39 -0.88
C CYS A 31 10.46 -0.48 0.29
N GLN A 32 11.08 -1.05 1.33
CA GLN A 32 11.61 -0.28 2.46
C GLN A 32 13.01 -0.83 2.82
N PRO A 33 13.99 0.01 3.21
CA PRO A 33 15.35 -0.45 3.49
C PRO A 33 15.43 -1.57 4.54
N ASP A 34 14.65 -1.45 5.61
CA ASP A 34 14.65 -2.37 6.75
C ASP A 34 13.68 -3.55 6.59
N ASN A 35 12.96 -3.62 5.46
CA ASN A 35 11.97 -4.67 5.18
C ASN A 35 12.16 -5.23 3.76
N PRO A 36 12.58 -6.51 3.60
CA PRO A 36 12.81 -7.10 2.27
C PRO A 36 11.52 -7.33 1.47
N THR A 37 10.35 -7.14 2.09
CA THR A 37 9.05 -7.30 1.45
C THR A 37 8.84 -6.24 0.36
N ARG A 38 8.19 -6.65 -0.73
CA ARG A 38 7.72 -5.74 -1.77
C ARG A 38 6.20 -5.71 -1.76
N ILE A 39 5.62 -4.52 -1.76
CA ILE A 39 4.16 -4.34 -1.78
C ILE A 39 3.77 -3.80 -3.14
N SER A 40 2.99 -4.57 -3.90
CA SER A 40 2.47 -4.18 -5.22
C SER A 40 1.05 -3.65 -5.08
N VAL A 41 0.90 -2.33 -4.93
CA VAL A 41 -0.39 -1.66 -4.72
C VAL A 41 -1.08 -1.41 -6.06
N PRO A 42 -2.29 -1.97 -6.31
CA PRO A 42 -3.07 -1.61 -7.49
C PRO A 42 -3.69 -0.23 -7.32
N ILE A 43 -3.47 0.67 -8.29
CA ILE A 43 -4.04 2.03 -8.30
C ILE A 43 -4.95 2.18 -9.53
N HIS A 44 -6.27 2.07 -9.32
CA HIS A 44 -7.32 2.21 -10.34
C HIS A 44 -8.18 3.45 -10.08
N GLY A 45 -7.55 4.63 -10.10
CA GLY A 45 -8.23 5.91 -9.83
C GLY A 45 -8.67 6.03 -8.36
N ASN A 46 -9.96 6.29 -8.15
CA ASN A 46 -10.56 6.42 -6.80
C ASN A 46 -11.26 5.13 -6.33
N GLN A 47 -11.02 3.99 -7.00
CA GLN A 47 -11.57 2.71 -6.54
C GLN A 47 -10.86 2.25 -5.28
N ASP A 48 -11.67 1.87 -4.29
CA ASP A 48 -11.20 1.35 -3.02
C ASP A 48 -10.66 -0.08 -3.14
N LEU A 49 -9.61 -0.37 -2.38
CA LEU A 49 -9.10 -1.73 -2.22
C LEU A 49 -10.14 -2.58 -1.48
N LYS A 50 -10.31 -3.83 -1.93
CA LYS A 50 -11.09 -4.82 -1.17
C LYS A 50 -10.49 -4.95 0.24
N ILE A 51 -11.35 -5.05 1.26
CA ILE A 51 -10.93 -5.09 2.67
C ILE A 51 -9.87 -6.17 2.94
N GLY A 52 -10.00 -7.37 2.36
CA GLY A 52 -9.01 -8.43 2.53
C GLY A 52 -7.63 -8.08 1.96
N LEU A 53 -7.59 -7.37 0.83
CA LEU A 53 -6.35 -6.91 0.21
C LEU A 53 -5.70 -5.78 1.02
N LEU A 54 -6.50 -4.83 1.50
CA LEU A 54 -6.02 -3.77 2.38
C LEU A 54 -5.42 -4.35 3.68
N LYS A 55 -6.10 -5.30 4.33
CA LYS A 55 -5.58 -6.00 5.52
C LYS A 55 -4.27 -6.74 5.24
N HIS A 56 -4.20 -7.40 4.08
CA HIS A 56 -2.98 -8.10 3.67
C HIS A 56 -1.80 -7.13 3.54
N PHE A 57 -2.01 -5.98 2.90
CA PHE A 57 -0.96 -4.98 2.75
C PHE A 57 -0.56 -4.31 4.06
N LEU A 58 -1.50 -3.98 4.94
CA LEU A 58 -1.19 -3.42 6.26
C LEU A 58 -0.30 -4.38 7.05
N LYS A 59 -0.64 -5.67 7.06
CA LYS A 59 0.19 -6.69 7.72
C LYS A 59 1.60 -6.76 7.12
N GLN A 60 1.74 -6.70 5.80
CA GLN A 60 3.05 -6.70 5.14
C GLN A 60 3.85 -5.43 5.43
N ALA A 61 3.16 -4.29 5.56
CA ALA A 61 3.73 -2.99 5.86
C ALA A 61 4.06 -2.80 7.35
N GLY A 62 3.65 -3.73 8.22
CA GLY A 62 3.75 -3.54 9.68
C GLY A 62 2.81 -2.46 10.23
N LEU A 63 1.71 -2.18 9.53
CA LEU A 63 0.72 -1.14 9.85
C LEU A 63 -0.60 -1.75 10.34
N SER A 64 -1.46 -0.89 10.87
CA SER A 64 -2.73 -1.24 11.51
C SER A 64 -3.90 -0.43 10.93
N GLU A 65 -5.12 -0.63 11.46
CA GLU A 65 -6.28 0.18 11.06
C GLU A 65 -6.17 1.65 11.50
N GLU A 66 -5.31 1.97 12.47
CA GLU A 66 -5.11 3.32 13.01
C GLU A 66 -4.32 4.23 12.06
N ASP A 67 -3.57 3.64 11.13
CA ASP A 67 -2.74 4.35 10.15
C ASP A 67 -3.54 4.85 8.92
N ILE A 68 -4.85 4.57 8.85
CA ILE A 68 -5.68 4.70 7.64
C ILE A 68 -6.63 5.91 7.64
#